data_AF-A0A525CPM9-F1
#
_entry.id   AF-A0A525CPM9-F1
#
_cell.length_a   1.000
_cell.length_b   1.000
_cell.length_c   1.000
_cell.angle_alpha   90.00
_cell.angle_beta   90.00
_cell.angle_gamma   90.00
#
_symmetry.space_group_name_H-M   'P 1'
#
loop_
_entity.id
_entity.type
_entity.pdbx_description
1 polymer ?
#
loop_
_entity_poly.entity_id
_entity_poly.type
_entity_poly.pdbx_seq_one_letter_code
_entity_poly.pdbx_strand_id
1 'polypeptide(L)' 'PLPQLKEFRQSVIARSEKKYLTDLMEQTAWDIEQACDVSGLKRARLYQLLKTYGISK' A
#
# COMPACT_ATOMS: atom_id res chain seq x y z
N PRO A 1 19.12 13.97 -16.11
CA PRO A 1 20.01 12.82 -15.83
C PRO A 1 19.17 11.70 -15.18
N LEU A 2 19.52 10.42 -15.37
CA LEU A 2 18.82 9.33 -14.70
C LEU A 2 19.13 9.34 -13.19
N PRO A 3 18.14 9.10 -12.31
CA PRO A 3 18.36 9.00 -10.87
C PRO A 3 19.20 7.77 -10.52
N GLN A 4 19.75 7.73 -9.30
CA GLN A 4 20.43 6.52 -8.85
C GLN A 4 19.45 5.35 -8.77
N LEU A 5 19.93 4.14 -9.07
CA LEU A 5 19.09 2.94 -9.05
C LEU A 5 18.34 2.76 -7.72
N LYS A 6 18.97 3.13 -6.59
CA LYS A 6 18.36 3.07 -5.27
C LYS A 6 17.14 3.98 -5.15
N GLU A 7 17.29 5.25 -5.55
CA GLU A 7 16.22 6.26 -5.48
C GLU A 7 15.08 5.90 -6.44
N PHE A 8 15.43 5.51 -7.67
CA PHE A 8 14.46 5.03 -8.65
C PHE A 8 13.65 3.86 -8.11
N ARG A 9 14.33 2.80 -7.62
CA ARG A 9 13.68 1.62 -7.06
C ARG A 9 12.77 1.98 -5.88
N GLN A 10 13.24 2.83 -4.96
CA GLN A 10 12.43 3.28 -3.82
C GLN A 10 11.17 4.01 -4.28
N SER A 11 11.28 4.93 -5.25
CA SER A 11 10.12 5.64 -5.80
C SER A 11 9.12 4.71 -6.48
N VAL A 12 9.60 3.73 -7.26
CA VAL A 12 8.75 2.76 -7.96
C VAL A 12 8.02 1.88 -6.96
N ILE A 13 8.72 1.36 -5.95
CA ILE A 13 8.11 0.54 -4.89
C ILE A 13 7.04 1.34 -4.15
N ALA A 14 7.37 2.56 -3.70
CA ALA A 14 6.43 3.39 -2.95
C ALA A 14 5.17 3.72 -3.77
N ARG A 15 5.33 4.06 -5.06
CA ARG A 15 4.20 4.36 -5.95
C ARG A 15 3.33 3.12 -6.18
N SER A 16 3.93 1.98 -6.46
CA SER A 16 3.20 0.74 -6.74
C SER A 16 2.52 0.19 -5.49
N GLU A 17 3.19 0.23 -4.33
CA GLU A 17 2.62 -0.22 -3.05
C GLU A 17 1.46 0.69 -2.62
N LYS A 18 1.59 2.02 -2.75
CA LYS A 18 0.49 2.95 -2.50
C LYS A 18 -0.72 2.66 -3.41
N LYS A 19 -0.50 2.48 -4.71
CA LYS A 19 -1.58 2.16 -5.64
C LYS A 19 -2.28 0.86 -5.26
N TYR A 20 -1.51 -0.20 -5.02
CA TYR A 20 -2.06 -1.50 -4.63
C TYR A 20 -2.94 -1.39 -3.37
N LEU A 21 -2.47 -0.65 -2.35
CA LEU A 21 -3.23 -0.49 -1.10
C LEU A 21 -4.50 0.34 -1.29
N THR A 22 -4.47 1.39 -2.13
CA THR A 22 -5.68 2.15 -2.45
C THR A 22 -6.69 1.25 -3.18
N ASP A 23 -6.27 0.56 -4.23
CA ASP A 23 -7.12 -0.34 -5.01
C ASP A 23 -7.69 -1.46 -4.11
N LEU A 24 -6.87 -2.02 -3.20
CA LEU A 24 -7.29 -3.03 -2.23
C LEU A 24 -8.41 -2.50 -1.33
N MET A 25 -8.23 -1.31 -0.73
CA MET A 25 -9.22 -0.75 0.18
C MET A 25 -10.51 -0.37 -0.54
N GLU A 26 -10.44 0.09 -1.79
CA GLU A 26 -11.63 0.34 -2.62
C GLU A 26 -12.34 -0.97 -2.97
N GLN A 27 -11.60 -1.99 -3.42
CA GLN A 27 -12.13 -3.31 -3.77
C GLN A 27 -12.83 -3.98 -2.58
N THR A 28 -12.29 -3.82 -1.37
CA THR A 28 -12.86 -4.42 -0.16
C THR A 28 -13.88 -3.52 0.55
N ALA A 29 -14.32 -2.43 -0.09
CA ALA A 29 -15.26 -1.47 0.49
C ALA A 29 -14.82 -0.94 1.87
N TRP A 30 -13.50 -0.82 2.07
CA TRP A 30 -12.85 -0.44 3.33
C TRP A 30 -13.03 -1.43 4.49
N ASP A 31 -13.37 -2.69 4.20
CA ASP A 31 -13.34 -3.77 5.18
C ASP A 31 -11.90 -4.22 5.42
N ILE A 32 -11.44 -4.05 6.66
CA ILE A 32 -10.07 -4.37 7.09
C ILE A 32 -9.82 -5.88 7.17
N GLU A 33 -10.82 -6.67 7.54
CA GLU A 33 -10.68 -8.13 7.60
C GLU A 33 -10.56 -8.70 6.19
N GLN A 34 -11.46 -8.28 5.29
CA GLN A 34 -11.41 -8.68 3.90
C GLN A 34 -10.13 -8.19 3.20
N ALA A 35 -9.68 -6.96 3.48
CA ALA A 35 -8.40 -6.45 2.97
C ALA A 35 -7.22 -7.29 3.44
N CYS A 36 -7.20 -7.69 4.71
CA CYS A 36 -6.20 -8.61 5.26
C CYS A 36 -6.23 -9.98 4.57
N ASP A 37 -7.41 -10.53 4.32
CA ASP A 37 -7.57 -11.83 3.65
C ASP A 37 -7.10 -11.78 2.19
N VAL A 38 -7.49 -10.75 1.44
CA VAL A 38 -7.10 -10.57 0.03
C VAL A 38 -5.60 -10.29 -0.12
N SER A 39 -5.02 -9.51 0.78
CA SER A 39 -3.60 -9.12 0.70
C SER A 39 -2.64 -10.09 1.41
N GLY A 40 -3.16 -11.01 2.21
CA GLY A 40 -2.36 -11.85 3.12
C GLY A 40 -1.65 -11.05 4.24
N LEU A 41 -2.00 -9.78 4.42
CA LEU A 41 -1.41 -8.93 5.45
C LEU A 41 -2.12 -9.15 6.78
N LYS A 42 -1.36 -9.13 7.88
CA LYS A 42 -1.94 -8.95 9.22
C LYS A 42 -2.44 -7.51 9.39
N ARG A 43 -3.49 -7.33 10.19
CA ARG A 43 -4.09 -6.02 10.50
C ARG A 43 -3.06 -4.95 10.87
N ALA A 44 -2.11 -5.27 11.76
CA ALA A 44 -1.08 -4.32 12.19
C ALA A 44 -0.21 -3.82 11.01
N ARG A 45 0.14 -4.69 10.07
CA ARG A 45 0.96 -4.33 8.90
C ARG A 45 0.15 -3.48 7.92
N LEU A 46 -1.12 -3.84 7.68
CA LEU A 46 -2.03 -3.06 6.84
C LEU A 46 -2.17 -1.63 7.38
N TYR A 47 -2.47 -1.46 8.68
CA TYR A 47 -2.57 -0.12 9.28
C TYR A 47 -1.27 0.69 9.20
N GLN A 48 -0.12 0.07 9.43
CA GLN A 48 1.17 0.75 9.26
C GLN A 48 1.34 1.28 7.83
N LEU A 49 1.05 0.44 6.84
CA LEU A 49 1.17 0.80 5.42
C LEU A 49 0.20 1.91 5.02
N LEU A 50 -1.07 1.80 5.41
CA LEU A 50 -2.08 2.84 5.16
C LEU A 50 -1.63 4.18 5.77
N LYS A 51 -1.10 4.17 7.00
CA LYS A 51 -0.54 5.36 7.64
C LYS A 51 0.69 5.90 6.90
N THR A 52 1.62 5.03 6.51
CA THR A 52 2.84 5.42 5.77
C THR A 52 2.50 6.12 4.46
N TYR A 53 1.45 5.68 3.76
CA TYR A 53 1.05 6.24 2.47
C TYR A 53 -0.05 7.30 2.53
N GLY A 54 -0.58 7.58 3.73
CA GLY A 54 -1.67 8.53 3.95
C GLY A 54 -2.98 8.10 3.30
N ILE A 55 -3.32 6.81 3.38
CA ILE A 55 -4.55 6.24 2.83
C ILE A 55 -5.58 6.15 3.95
N SER A 56 -6.67 6.90 3.80
CA SER A 56 -7.81 6.94 4.72
C SER A 56 -9.09 7.18 3.93
N LYS A 57 -10.24 6.81 4.50
CA LYS A 57 -11.56 7.06 3.91
C LYS A 57 -11.93 8.54 3.98
#